data_AF-A0A3P7QNJ5-F1
#
_entry.id   AF-A0A3P7QNJ5-F1
#
_cell.length_a   1.000
_cell.length_b   1.000
_cell.length_c   1.000
_cell.angle_alpha   90.00
_cell.angle_beta   90.00
_cell.angle_gamma   90.00
#
_symmetry.space_group_name_H-M   'P 1'
#
loop_
_entity.id
_entity.type
_entity.pdbx_description
1 polymer ?
#
loop_
_entity_poly.entity_id
_entity_poly.type
_entity_poly.pdbx_seq_one_letter_code
_entity_poly.pdbx_strand_id
1 'polypeptide(L)'
;LLRGQPIVSTQLKACLASKAHRDFYWNDKYNPGEEQFEKILIANRGEIACRVMKTCKRMGIKTVAIHSEADASSRFVQMADEAVCVGPAPTSKSYLNMEKILSVVKETGAQAVHPGYGFLSENTIFAKRLEEMGVVFLGPNSKAIRAMGDKIQSKRIGTQAKINIIPGFDGEVDADQAVKIANDIGKSYVVVFFKVVFASHAISGAFGDKL
;
A
#
# COMPACT_ATOMS: atom_id res chain seq x y z
N LEU A 1 -31.26 7.23 41.08
CA LEU A 1 -30.07 6.41 41.39
C LEU A 1 -29.96 5.34 40.34
N LEU A 2 -28.85 5.31 39.58
CA LEU A 2 -28.24 4.16 38.90
C LEU A 2 -27.31 4.74 37.82
N ARG A 3 -26.06 5.03 38.20
CA ARG A 3 -24.95 5.21 37.27
C ARG A 3 -24.13 3.93 37.25
N GLY A 4 -23.74 3.55 36.04
CA GLY A 4 -23.24 2.23 35.69
C GLY A 4 -21.89 1.87 36.29
N GLN A 5 -21.71 0.56 36.47
CA GLN A 5 -20.41 -0.07 36.50
C GLN A 5 -20.22 -0.90 35.22
N PRO A 6 -19.01 -0.92 34.64
CA PRO A 6 -18.76 -1.52 33.34
C PRO A 6 -18.73 -3.05 33.43
N ILE A 7 -19.58 -3.69 32.64
CA ILE A 7 -19.57 -5.13 32.36
C ILE A 7 -18.39 -5.40 31.43
N VAL A 8 -17.17 -5.35 31.95
CA VAL A 8 -16.01 -5.96 31.28
C VAL A 8 -15.60 -7.11 32.17
N SER A 9 -16.22 -8.26 31.91
CA SER A 9 -16.00 -9.48 32.66
C SER A 9 -14.51 -9.83 32.61
N THR A 10 -14.00 -10.28 33.75
CA THR A 10 -12.62 -10.74 33.98
C THR A 10 -12.18 -11.79 32.95
N GLN A 11 -13.12 -12.49 32.31
CA GLN A 11 -12.92 -13.44 31.22
C GLN A 11 -12.42 -12.80 29.92
N LEU A 12 -12.87 -11.58 29.56
CA LEU A 12 -12.41 -10.91 28.33
C LEU A 12 -10.93 -10.51 28.43
N LYS A 13 -10.50 -10.06 29.61
CA LYS A 13 -9.08 -9.75 29.89
C LYS A 13 -8.21 -11.00 29.90
N ALA A 14 -8.73 -12.14 30.38
CA ALA A 14 -8.00 -13.41 30.38
C ALA A 14 -7.85 -14.00 28.96
N CYS A 15 -8.87 -13.84 28.10
CA CYS A 15 -8.82 -14.30 26.71
C CYS A 15 -7.78 -13.51 25.88
N LEU A 16 -7.76 -12.18 26.04
CA LEU A 16 -6.76 -11.29 25.41
C LEU A 16 -5.34 -11.50 25.94
N ALA A 17 -5.18 -12.06 27.15
CA ALA A 17 -3.88 -12.32 27.76
C ALA A 17 -3.28 -13.68 27.36
N SER A 18 -4.05 -14.57 26.72
CA SER A 18 -3.56 -15.90 26.36
C SER A 18 -2.51 -15.83 25.23
N LYS A 19 -1.34 -16.44 25.45
CA LYS A 19 -0.27 -16.57 24.43
C LYS A 19 -0.80 -17.16 23.11
N ALA A 20 -1.80 -18.05 23.20
CA ALA A 20 -2.40 -18.75 22.07
C ALA A 20 -3.04 -17.83 21.01
N HIS A 21 -3.61 -16.67 21.39
CA HIS A 21 -4.20 -15.74 20.42
C HIS A 21 -3.14 -14.95 19.63
N ARG A 22 -1.95 -14.74 20.22
CA ARG A 22 -0.84 -14.08 19.49
C ARG A 22 -0.26 -14.99 18.43
N ASP A 23 -0.15 -16.28 18.70
CA ASP A 23 0.45 -17.24 17.78
C ASP A 23 -0.40 -17.53 16.52
N PHE A 24 -1.69 -17.19 16.53
CA PHE A 24 -2.59 -17.46 15.40
C PHE A 24 -2.36 -16.57 14.17
N TYR A 25 -1.84 -15.35 14.35
CA TYR A 25 -1.67 -14.38 13.25
C TYR A 25 -0.24 -14.29 12.70
N TRP A 26 0.72 -15.00 13.29
CA TRP A 26 2.12 -15.01 12.85
C TRP A 26 2.48 -16.39 12.29
N ASN A 27 2.19 -16.60 11.01
CA ASN A 27 2.63 -17.81 10.30
C ASN A 27 4.15 -17.88 10.15
N ASP A 28 4.83 -16.74 10.26
CA ASP A 28 6.28 -16.62 10.24
C ASP A 28 6.75 -16.04 11.57
N LYS A 29 7.46 -16.83 12.36
CA LYS A 29 7.92 -16.44 13.70
C LYS A 29 9.25 -15.74 13.58
N TYR A 30 9.37 -14.55 14.16
CA TYR A 30 10.64 -13.82 14.22
C TYR A 30 11.77 -14.73 14.72
N ASN A 31 12.71 -15.03 13.82
CA ASN A 31 13.90 -15.79 14.11
C ASN A 31 15.09 -14.83 14.21
N PRO A 32 15.69 -14.64 15.40
CA PRO A 32 16.83 -13.73 15.55
C PRO A 32 18.11 -14.22 14.84
N GLY A 33 18.14 -15.45 14.33
CA GLY A 33 19.26 -16.00 13.56
C GLY A 33 19.19 -15.78 12.05
N GLU A 34 18.15 -15.11 11.53
CA GLU A 34 18.06 -14.76 10.11
C GLU A 34 18.97 -13.58 9.76
N GLU A 35 19.45 -13.54 8.51
CA GLU A 35 20.19 -12.40 8.00
C GLU A 35 19.32 -11.14 8.03
N GLN A 36 19.85 -10.08 8.63
CA GLN A 36 19.18 -8.80 8.73
C GLN A 36 19.85 -7.79 7.81
N PHE A 37 19.04 -6.88 7.26
CA PHE A 37 19.58 -5.72 6.57
C PHE A 37 20.28 -4.81 7.57
N GLU A 38 21.47 -4.33 7.22
CA GLU A 38 22.22 -3.38 8.03
C GLU A 38 21.71 -1.96 7.84
N LYS A 39 21.28 -1.62 6.62
CA LYS A 39 20.81 -0.28 6.24
C LYS A 39 19.62 -0.33 5.30
N ILE A 40 18.54 0.35 5.69
CA ILE A 40 17.29 0.44 4.92
C ILE A 40 16.97 1.91 4.62
N LEU A 41 16.60 2.21 3.38
CA LEU A 41 16.05 3.51 3.00
C LEU A 41 14.53 3.48 3.06
N ILE A 42 13.93 4.53 3.61
CA ILE A 42 12.48 4.66 3.74
C ILE A 42 12.01 5.69 2.73
N ALA A 43 11.42 5.21 1.63
CA ALA A 43 10.96 6.04 0.51
C ALA A 43 9.55 6.61 0.78
N ASN A 44 9.36 7.22 1.96
CA ASN A 44 8.09 7.78 2.40
C ASN A 44 8.30 8.88 3.45
N ARG A 45 7.23 9.55 3.87
CA ARG A 45 7.22 10.66 4.84
C ARG A 45 6.22 10.44 5.97
N GLY A 46 6.21 11.34 6.96
CA GLY A 46 5.16 11.39 7.96
C GLY A 46 5.20 10.23 8.97
N GLU A 47 4.03 9.74 9.36
CA GLU A 47 3.90 8.79 10.46
C GLU A 47 4.37 7.38 10.05
N ILE A 48 4.20 7.00 8.79
CA ILE A 48 4.59 5.68 8.28
C ILE A 48 6.11 5.55 8.28
N ALA A 49 6.82 6.63 7.92
CA ALA A 49 8.26 6.68 8.04
C ALA A 49 8.71 6.52 9.50
N CYS A 50 8.09 7.25 10.42
CA CYS A 50 8.36 7.11 11.86
C CYS A 50 8.07 5.69 12.36
N ARG A 51 6.97 5.06 11.89
CA ARG A 51 6.53 3.73 12.31
C ARG A 51 7.54 2.65 11.90
N VAL A 52 8.07 2.75 10.69
CA VAL A 52 9.09 1.83 10.16
C VAL A 52 10.42 2.07 10.88
N MET A 53 10.88 3.31 10.99
CA MET A 53 12.11 3.66 11.72
C MET A 53 12.09 3.16 13.16
N LYS A 54 10.96 3.26 13.85
CA LYS A 54 10.81 2.70 15.21
C LYS A 54 11.04 1.20 15.26
N THR A 55 10.65 0.44 14.23
CA THR A 55 10.94 -1.00 14.15
C THR A 55 12.41 -1.25 13.87
N CYS A 56 12.97 -0.59 12.84
CA CYS A 56 14.38 -0.72 12.49
C CYS A 56 15.29 -0.41 13.69
N LYS A 57 15.00 0.67 14.43
CA LYS A 57 15.74 1.03 15.64
C LYS A 57 15.69 -0.03 16.75
N ARG A 58 14.56 -0.73 16.92
CA ARG A 58 14.47 -1.85 17.88
C ARG A 58 15.28 -3.07 17.44
N MET A 59 15.46 -3.23 16.13
CA MET A 59 16.22 -4.32 15.53
C MET A 59 17.71 -3.99 15.34
N GLY A 60 18.12 -2.74 15.59
CA GLY A 60 19.51 -2.30 15.36
C GLY A 60 19.85 -2.00 13.89
N ILE A 61 18.84 -1.87 13.03
CA ILE A 61 19.00 -1.59 11.60
C ILE A 61 19.11 -0.07 11.38
N LYS A 62 20.12 0.37 10.62
CA LYS A 62 20.31 1.79 10.27
C LYS A 62 19.26 2.23 9.25
N THR A 63 18.83 3.47 9.36
CA THR A 63 17.74 4.03 8.56
C THR A 63 18.14 5.30 7.82
N VAL A 64 17.79 5.36 6.53
CA VAL A 64 17.92 6.54 5.69
C VAL A 64 16.55 7.11 5.40
N ALA A 65 16.32 8.37 5.75
CA ALA A 65 15.11 9.11 5.36
C ALA A 65 15.33 9.90 4.08
N ILE A 66 14.36 9.86 3.17
CA ILE A 66 14.27 10.86 2.11
C ILE A 66 13.28 11.95 2.52
N HIS A 67 13.58 13.21 2.24
CA HIS A 67 12.66 14.31 2.52
C HIS A 67 12.65 15.36 1.43
N SER A 68 11.55 16.11 1.36
CA SER A 68 11.51 17.36 0.59
C SER A 68 12.13 18.51 1.39
N GLU A 69 12.45 19.62 0.74
CA GLU A 69 12.89 20.85 1.42
C GLU A 69 11.88 21.31 2.49
N ALA A 70 10.57 21.19 2.20
CA ALA A 70 9.51 21.56 3.14
C ALA A 70 9.44 20.62 4.36
N ASP A 71 9.88 19.38 4.21
CA ASP A 71 9.84 18.38 5.28
C ASP A 71 11.15 18.30 6.08
N ALA A 72 12.13 19.16 5.82
CA ALA A 72 13.47 19.07 6.42
C ALA A 72 13.48 19.09 7.97
N SER A 73 12.52 19.78 8.60
CA SER A 73 12.37 19.84 10.06
C SER A 73 11.42 18.79 10.63
N SER A 74 10.92 17.87 9.80
CA SER A 74 9.92 16.88 10.21
C SER A 74 10.45 15.84 11.19
N ARG A 75 9.54 15.28 11.99
CA ARG A 75 9.88 14.30 13.03
C ARG A 75 10.59 13.07 12.48
N PHE A 76 10.17 12.55 11.32
CA PHE A 76 10.78 11.35 10.72
C PHE A 76 12.23 11.62 10.28
N VAL A 77 12.55 12.84 9.83
CA VAL A 77 13.91 13.25 9.44
C VAL A 77 14.83 13.24 10.67
N GLN A 78 14.37 13.83 11.77
CA GLN A 78 15.12 13.85 13.04
C GLN A 78 15.29 12.47 13.68
N MET A 79 14.46 11.50 13.31
CA MET A 79 14.49 10.14 13.85
C MET A 79 15.44 9.20 13.09
N ALA A 80 15.76 9.53 11.85
CA ALA A 80 16.61 8.71 10.99
C ALA A 80 18.08 8.88 11.34
N ASP A 81 18.89 7.86 11.02
CA ASP A 81 20.34 7.91 11.22
C ASP A 81 21.01 8.77 10.14
N GLU A 82 20.42 8.78 8.95
CA GLU A 82 20.85 9.56 7.80
C GLU A 82 19.62 10.15 7.11
N ALA A 83 19.72 11.37 6.59
CA ALA A 83 18.62 12.03 5.90
C ALA A 83 19.12 12.75 4.64
N VAL A 84 18.40 12.58 3.54
CA VAL A 84 18.78 13.16 2.24
C VAL A 84 17.61 13.93 1.63
N CYS A 85 17.89 15.16 1.21
CA CYS A 85 16.93 15.98 0.49
C CYS A 85 16.81 15.50 -0.96
N VAL A 86 15.60 15.08 -1.36
CA VAL A 86 15.32 14.56 -2.72
C VAL A 86 14.68 15.60 -3.64
N GLY A 87 14.35 16.80 -3.13
CA GLY A 87 13.86 17.88 -3.98
C GLY A 87 12.95 18.88 -3.27
N PRO A 88 12.32 19.79 -4.05
CA PRO A 88 11.49 20.85 -3.52
C PRO A 88 10.15 20.34 -2.97
N ALA A 89 9.39 21.23 -2.35
CA ALA A 89 8.11 20.93 -1.70
C ALA A 89 7.10 20.11 -2.55
N PRO A 90 6.95 20.32 -3.88
CA PRO A 90 6.01 19.54 -4.68
C PRO A 90 6.37 18.06 -4.73
N THR A 91 5.43 17.20 -4.33
CA THR A 91 5.56 15.73 -4.29
C THR A 91 6.02 15.15 -5.63
N SER A 92 5.55 15.69 -6.75
CA SER A 92 5.93 15.25 -8.11
C SER A 92 7.43 15.41 -8.39
N LYS A 93 8.09 16.36 -7.72
CA LYS A 93 9.52 16.66 -7.88
C LYS A 93 10.39 16.08 -6.75
N SER A 94 9.77 15.59 -5.67
CA SER A 94 10.45 14.99 -4.51
C SER A 94 10.12 13.51 -4.38
N TYR A 95 9.07 13.13 -3.64
CA TYR A 95 8.76 11.73 -3.31
C TYR A 95 8.34 10.84 -4.49
N LEU A 96 7.93 11.43 -5.61
CA LEU A 96 7.63 10.70 -6.85
C LEU A 96 8.80 10.72 -7.85
N ASN A 97 9.90 11.37 -7.52
CA ASN A 97 11.08 11.43 -8.37
C ASN A 97 11.92 10.15 -8.23
N MET A 98 11.57 9.14 -9.03
CA MET A 98 12.22 7.83 -9.01
C MET A 98 13.73 7.93 -9.23
N GLU A 99 14.18 8.69 -10.22
CA GLU A 99 15.61 8.78 -10.56
C GLU A 99 16.43 9.35 -9.40
N LYS A 100 15.91 10.37 -8.71
CA LYS A 100 16.58 10.93 -7.54
C LYS A 100 16.61 9.95 -6.38
N ILE A 101 15.51 9.23 -6.12
CA ILE A 101 15.47 8.22 -5.05
C ILE A 101 16.44 7.07 -5.35
N LEU A 102 16.51 6.59 -6.59
CA LEU A 102 17.47 5.56 -7.00
C LEU A 102 18.92 6.03 -6.87
N SER A 103 19.22 7.31 -7.11
CA SER A 103 20.55 7.87 -6.86
C SER A 103 20.88 7.85 -5.37
N VAL A 104 19.96 8.29 -4.51
CA VAL A 104 20.15 8.30 -3.06
C VAL A 104 20.35 6.88 -2.52
N VAL A 105 19.63 5.87 -3.04
CA VAL A 105 19.84 4.48 -2.66
C VAL A 105 21.29 4.04 -2.93
N LYS A 106 21.87 4.40 -4.08
CA LYS A 106 23.26 4.10 -4.42
C LYS A 106 24.25 4.85 -3.55
N GLU A 107 24.03 6.15 -3.36
CA GLU A 107 24.90 7.03 -2.58
C GLU A 107 24.98 6.61 -1.11
N THR A 108 23.84 6.24 -0.52
CA THR A 108 23.74 5.88 0.90
C THR A 108 24.07 4.41 1.18
N GLY A 109 24.16 3.57 0.15
CA GLY A 109 24.45 2.14 0.28
C GLY A 109 23.32 1.36 0.98
N ALA A 110 22.07 1.79 0.83
CA ALA A 110 20.94 1.08 1.41
C ALA A 110 20.72 -0.26 0.70
N GLN A 111 20.63 -1.35 1.48
CA GLN A 111 20.45 -2.72 0.98
C GLN A 111 18.98 -3.02 0.65
N ALA A 112 18.06 -2.30 1.29
CA ALA A 112 16.63 -2.42 1.03
C ALA A 112 15.92 -1.07 1.07
N VAL A 113 14.78 -0.99 0.38
CA VAL A 113 13.90 0.17 0.35
C VAL A 113 12.52 -0.20 0.87
N HIS A 114 12.07 0.51 1.91
CA HIS A 114 10.71 0.42 2.41
C HIS A 114 9.85 1.55 1.79
N PRO A 115 8.89 1.24 0.90
CA PRO A 115 8.10 2.26 0.24
C PRO A 115 6.97 2.82 1.10
N GLY A 116 6.59 2.15 2.20
CA GLY A 116 5.42 2.52 2.98
C GLY A 116 4.14 2.28 2.19
N TYR A 117 3.22 3.24 2.22
CA TYR A 117 2.00 3.23 1.40
C TYR A 117 1.90 4.52 0.58
N GLY A 118 1.14 4.48 -0.51
CA GLY A 118 1.08 5.58 -1.47
C GLY A 118 2.43 5.81 -2.18
N PHE A 119 2.59 6.96 -2.82
CA PHE A 119 3.78 7.31 -3.61
C PHE A 119 4.20 6.20 -4.59
N LEU A 120 5.37 5.59 -4.38
CA LEU A 120 5.96 4.57 -5.24
C LEU A 120 5.71 3.14 -4.74
N SER A 121 4.92 2.94 -3.68
CA SER A 121 4.64 1.61 -3.10
C SER A 121 3.97 0.62 -4.06
N GLU A 122 3.19 1.12 -5.01
CA GLU A 122 2.51 0.31 -6.03
C GLU A 122 3.12 0.52 -7.43
N ASN A 123 4.31 1.15 -7.51
CA ASN A 123 4.94 1.42 -8.79
C ASN A 123 5.80 0.23 -9.23
N THR A 124 5.32 -0.49 -10.25
CA THR A 124 6.02 -1.65 -10.84
C THR A 124 7.41 -1.29 -11.37
N ILE A 125 7.58 -0.12 -11.97
CA ILE A 125 8.85 0.30 -12.57
C ILE A 125 9.87 0.52 -11.46
N PHE A 126 9.48 1.20 -10.39
CA PHE A 126 10.36 1.45 -9.25
C PHE A 126 10.85 0.15 -8.59
N ALA A 127 9.95 -0.79 -8.30
CA ALA A 127 10.33 -2.09 -7.74
C ALA A 127 11.30 -2.85 -8.66
N LYS A 128 11.03 -2.86 -9.98
CA LYS A 128 11.92 -3.51 -10.95
C LYS A 128 13.32 -2.87 -11.00
N ARG A 129 13.40 -1.54 -10.95
CA ARG A 129 14.69 -0.81 -10.96
C ARG A 129 15.53 -1.10 -9.73
N LEU A 130 14.89 -1.27 -8.56
CA LEU A 130 15.56 -1.69 -7.34
C LEU A 130 16.08 -3.14 -7.45
N GLU A 131 15.26 -4.06 -7.98
CA GLU A 131 15.67 -5.44 -8.28
C GLU A 131 16.90 -5.47 -9.20
N GLU A 132 16.91 -4.67 -10.27
CA GLU A 132 18.04 -4.53 -11.21
C GLU A 132 19.32 -3.97 -10.55
N MET A 133 19.17 -3.19 -9.48
CA MET A 133 20.29 -2.65 -8.70
C MET A 133 20.78 -3.58 -7.58
N GLY A 134 20.14 -4.74 -7.39
CA GLY A 134 20.43 -5.64 -6.27
C GLY A 134 19.94 -5.12 -4.92
N VAL A 135 18.99 -4.18 -4.90
CA VAL A 135 18.42 -3.60 -3.69
C VAL A 135 17.04 -4.21 -3.46
N VAL A 136 16.80 -4.70 -2.24
CA VAL A 136 15.54 -5.38 -1.92
C VAL A 136 14.41 -4.37 -1.78
N PHE A 137 13.35 -4.53 -2.56
CA PHE A 137 12.10 -3.81 -2.35
C PHE A 137 11.29 -4.49 -1.25
N LEU A 138 11.07 -3.82 -0.12
CA LEU A 138 10.30 -4.35 1.03
C LEU A 138 8.80 -4.25 0.74
N GLY A 139 8.35 -5.12 -0.16
CA GLY A 139 6.98 -5.23 -0.63
C GLY A 139 6.83 -6.42 -1.58
N PRO A 140 5.68 -6.56 -2.26
CA PRO A 140 5.51 -7.59 -3.27
C PRO A 140 6.49 -7.39 -4.43
N ASN A 141 6.89 -8.49 -5.09
CA ASN A 141 7.78 -8.43 -6.25
C ASN A 141 7.13 -7.63 -7.41
N SER A 142 7.95 -7.14 -8.34
CA SER A 142 7.50 -6.30 -9.45
C SER A 142 6.40 -6.95 -10.30
N LYS A 143 6.44 -8.29 -10.49
CA LYS A 143 5.42 -9.05 -11.23
C LYS A 143 4.07 -9.05 -10.52
N ALA A 144 4.08 -9.24 -9.19
CA ALA A 144 2.88 -9.26 -8.36
C ALA A 144 2.22 -7.87 -8.32
N ILE A 145 3.02 -6.80 -8.19
CA ILE A 145 2.51 -5.42 -8.27
C ILE A 145 1.79 -5.19 -9.59
N ARG A 146 2.41 -5.57 -10.72
CA ARG A 146 1.81 -5.42 -12.05
C ARG A 146 0.51 -6.20 -12.18
N ALA A 147 0.54 -7.46 -11.77
CA ALA A 147 -0.60 -8.37 -11.87
C ALA A 147 -1.81 -7.90 -11.04
N MET A 148 -1.56 -7.31 -9.87
CA MET A 148 -2.62 -6.83 -8.98
C MET A 148 -3.08 -5.39 -9.27
N GLY A 149 -2.22 -4.56 -9.86
CA GLY A 149 -2.55 -3.18 -10.23
C GLY A 149 -3.54 -3.08 -11.41
N ASP A 150 -3.53 -4.07 -12.30
CA ASP A 150 -4.54 -4.20 -13.36
C ASP A 150 -5.77 -4.94 -12.81
N LYS A 151 -6.90 -4.23 -12.68
CA LYS A 151 -8.11 -4.82 -12.07
C LYS A 151 -8.75 -5.93 -12.92
N ILE A 152 -8.48 -6.00 -14.22
CA ILE A 152 -8.95 -7.11 -15.07
C ILE A 152 -8.07 -8.32 -14.79
N GLN A 153 -6.75 -8.15 -14.80
CA GLN A 153 -5.81 -9.24 -14.51
C GLN A 153 -5.98 -9.77 -13.09
N SER A 154 -6.19 -8.89 -12.10
CA SER A 154 -6.37 -9.31 -10.71
C SER A 154 -7.63 -10.15 -10.50
N LYS A 155 -8.74 -9.82 -11.18
CA LYS A 155 -9.95 -10.67 -11.19
C LYS A 155 -9.68 -12.03 -11.81
N ARG A 156 -9.00 -12.09 -12.95
CA ARG A 156 -8.63 -13.37 -13.62
C ARG A 156 -7.79 -14.25 -12.70
N ILE A 157 -6.80 -13.67 -12.02
CA ILE A 157 -5.97 -14.38 -11.04
C ILE A 157 -6.82 -14.87 -9.87
N GLY A 158 -7.74 -14.04 -9.35
CA GLY A 158 -8.68 -14.42 -8.29
C GLY A 158 -9.56 -15.61 -8.68
N THR A 159 -10.13 -15.59 -9.89
CA THR A 159 -10.94 -16.70 -10.43
C THR A 159 -10.12 -17.98 -10.55
N GLN A 160 -8.90 -17.90 -11.11
CA GLN A 160 -8.01 -19.05 -11.24
C GLN A 160 -7.61 -19.62 -9.87
N ALA A 161 -7.40 -18.77 -8.88
CA ALA A 161 -7.12 -19.14 -7.50
C ALA A 161 -8.35 -19.65 -6.73
N LYS A 162 -9.53 -19.74 -7.37
CA LYS A 162 -10.81 -20.15 -6.76
C LYS A 162 -11.21 -19.27 -5.56
N ILE A 163 -10.80 -18.00 -5.59
CA ILE A 163 -11.23 -17.00 -4.61
C ILE A 163 -12.61 -16.52 -5.01
N ASN A 164 -13.51 -16.37 -4.04
CA ASN A 164 -14.83 -15.81 -4.30
C ASN A 164 -14.68 -14.33 -4.71
N ILE A 165 -14.95 -14.02 -5.98
CA ILE A 165 -14.90 -12.67 -6.53
C ILE A 165 -16.31 -12.12 -6.73
N ILE A 166 -16.46 -10.79 -6.64
CA ILE A 166 -17.73 -10.15 -6.96
C ILE A 166 -17.99 -10.35 -8.46
N PRO A 167 -19.17 -10.88 -8.84
CA PRO A 167 -19.54 -11.04 -10.24
C PRO A 167 -19.48 -9.69 -10.96
N GLY A 168 -18.87 -9.68 -12.14
CA GLY A 168 -18.77 -8.48 -12.96
C GLY A 168 -18.42 -8.83 -14.40
N PHE A 169 -18.63 -7.88 -15.28
CA PHE A 169 -18.33 -8.04 -16.70
C PHE A 169 -16.88 -7.68 -17.00
N ASP A 170 -16.22 -8.50 -17.80
CA ASP A 170 -14.85 -8.30 -18.27
C ASP A 170 -14.89 -7.77 -19.71
N GLY A 171 -14.93 -6.45 -19.87
CA GLY A 171 -14.89 -5.80 -21.18
C GLY A 171 -15.40 -4.36 -21.16
N GLU A 172 -15.22 -3.68 -22.29
CA GLU A 172 -15.93 -2.42 -22.56
C GLU A 172 -17.40 -2.75 -22.83
N VAL A 173 -18.28 -1.97 -22.24
CA VAL A 173 -19.74 -2.10 -22.42
C VAL A 173 -20.29 -0.76 -22.86
N ASP A 174 -21.21 -0.81 -23.81
CA ASP A 174 -22.07 0.34 -24.10
C ASP A 174 -23.13 0.51 -22.99
N ALA A 175 -23.86 1.63 -23.03
CA ALA A 175 -24.86 1.95 -22.02
C ALA A 175 -25.99 0.90 -21.96
N ASP A 176 -26.40 0.34 -23.10
CA ASP A 176 -27.50 -0.61 -23.19
C ASP A 176 -27.10 -1.99 -22.64
N GLN A 177 -25.87 -2.43 -22.91
CA GLN A 177 -25.28 -3.63 -22.36
C GLN A 177 -25.07 -3.51 -20.85
N ALA A 178 -24.65 -2.34 -20.36
CA ALA A 178 -24.49 -2.10 -18.93
C ALA A 178 -25.81 -2.29 -18.16
N VAL A 179 -26.94 -1.84 -18.73
CA VAL A 179 -28.28 -2.03 -18.12
C VAL A 179 -28.69 -3.50 -18.10
N LYS A 180 -28.41 -4.26 -19.17
CA LYS A 180 -28.69 -5.71 -19.21
C LYS A 180 -27.88 -6.48 -18.15
N ILE A 181 -26.58 -6.20 -18.07
CA ILE A 181 -25.68 -6.82 -17.10
C ILE A 181 -26.09 -6.46 -15.66
N ALA A 182 -26.52 -5.22 -15.41
CA ALA A 182 -27.00 -4.81 -14.10
C ALA A 182 -28.26 -5.58 -13.67
N ASN A 183 -29.17 -5.85 -14.61
CA ASN A 183 -30.37 -6.65 -14.35
C ASN A 183 -30.04 -8.11 -14.02
N ASP A 184 -29.00 -8.68 -14.65
CA ASP A 184 -28.58 -10.08 -14.41
C ASP A 184 -27.87 -10.27 -13.05
N ILE A 185 -27.18 -9.24 -12.54
CA ILE A 185 -26.43 -9.29 -11.27
C ILE A 185 -27.36 -9.04 -10.05
N GLY A 186 -28.55 -8.45 -10.26
CA GLY A 186 -29.56 -8.21 -9.23
C GLY A 186 -29.60 -6.77 -8.70
N LYS A 187 -30.64 -6.42 -7.92
CA LYS A 187 -31.06 -5.05 -7.56
C LYS A 187 -30.12 -4.25 -6.63
N SER A 188 -28.90 -4.70 -6.38
CA SER A 188 -27.92 -3.98 -5.57
C SER A 188 -26.54 -4.09 -6.20
N TYR A 189 -26.24 -3.16 -7.09
CA TYR A 189 -24.95 -3.06 -7.77
C TYR A 189 -24.25 -1.74 -7.45
N VAL A 190 -22.92 -1.78 -7.40
CA VAL A 190 -22.08 -0.59 -7.36
C VAL A 190 -21.49 -0.43 -8.76
N VAL A 191 -21.88 0.63 -9.46
CA VAL A 191 -21.24 1.00 -10.73
C VAL A 191 -19.87 1.60 -10.41
N VAL A 192 -18.81 0.83 -10.60
CA VAL A 192 -17.44 1.33 -10.48
C VAL A 192 -17.03 1.90 -11.84
N PHE A 193 -17.19 3.21 -12.01
CA PHE A 193 -16.70 3.90 -13.20
C PHE A 193 -15.17 3.83 -13.25
N PHE A 194 -14.66 3.02 -14.17
CA PHE A 194 -13.29 3.13 -14.61
C PHE A 194 -13.19 4.29 -15.59
N LYS A 195 -12.51 5.36 -15.17
CA LYS A 195 -12.18 6.47 -16.05
C LYS A 195 -11.11 6.02 -17.04
N VAL A 196 -11.53 5.34 -18.11
CA VAL A 196 -10.86 5.47 -19.41
C VAL A 196 -11.47 6.73 -20.02
N VAL A 197 -10.64 7.73 -20.27
CA VAL A 197 -11.04 9.00 -20.86
C VAL A 197 -11.63 8.72 -22.24
N PHE A 198 -12.95 8.60 -22.39
CA PHE A 198 -13.70 8.94 -23.61
C PHE A 198 -15.22 8.98 -23.29
N ALA A 199 -15.91 9.98 -23.84
CA ALA A 199 -17.37 10.18 -23.89
C ALA A 199 -18.12 10.68 -22.63
N SER A 200 -17.90 11.95 -22.27
CA SER A 200 -18.66 12.69 -21.24
C SER A 200 -20.07 13.17 -21.66
N HIS A 201 -20.69 12.66 -22.74
CA HIS A 201 -21.92 13.26 -23.30
C HIS A 201 -23.16 12.34 -23.40
N ALA A 202 -23.10 11.06 -23.05
CA ALA A 202 -24.22 10.14 -23.31
C ALA A 202 -25.11 9.80 -22.08
N ILE A 203 -24.63 9.97 -20.84
CA ILE A 203 -25.26 9.35 -19.66
C ILE A 203 -26.25 10.27 -18.91
N SER A 204 -26.31 11.57 -19.24
CA SER A 204 -27.26 12.49 -18.57
C SER A 204 -28.73 12.29 -18.98
N GLY A 205 -29.02 11.56 -20.06
CA GLY A 205 -30.38 11.39 -20.56
C GLY A 205 -31.15 10.19 -19.97
N ALA A 206 -30.47 9.14 -19.52
CA ALA A 206 -31.12 7.86 -19.19
C ALA A 206 -31.59 7.73 -17.73
N PHE A 207 -31.13 8.61 -16.83
CA PHE A 207 -31.42 8.54 -15.39
C PHE A 207 -32.48 9.56 -14.91
N GLY A 208 -33.05 10.36 -15.82
CA GLY A 208 -33.96 11.45 -15.47
C GLY A 208 -35.43 11.07 -15.20
N ASP A 209 -35.89 9.90 -15.64
CA ASP A 209 -37.34 9.65 -15.75
C ASP A 209 -37.95 8.68 -14.72
N LYS A 210 -37.20 8.23 -13.70
CA LYS A 210 -37.77 7.40 -12.63
C LYS A 210 -37.13 7.64 -11.26
N LEU A 211 -37.34 8.84 -10.71
CA LEU A 211 -37.38 9.09 -9.27
C LEU A 211 -38.76 9.62 -8.90
#